data_AF-A0A2V6S4W3-F1
#
_entry.id   AF-A0A2V6S4W3-F1
#
_cell.length_a   1.000
_cell.length_b   1.000
_cell.length_c   1.000
_cell.angle_alpha   90.00
_cell.angle_beta   90.00
_cell.angle_gamma   90.00
#
_symmetry.space_group_name_H-M   'P 1'
#
loop_
_entity.id
_entity.type
_entity.pdbx_description
1 polymer ?
#
loop_
_entity_poly.entity_id
_entity_poly.type
_entity_poly.pdbx_seq_one_letter_code
_entity_poly.pdbx_strand_id
1 'polypeptide(L)'
;MPTMTARGSLVSFAVALLLVGGPRPAAAQYPVFDAHIHYSRPDWDAYPPERALALLARAGVRRALVSSTPDDGTLKLYERAPTVVVPFLRPYRRREDMGGWHADAGVAEYVEERLKRGIYRGIGEFHLGGADVDAPVVRRIAELAAERDLFLHAHVDADTIEKLLARYPKVRFLWAHAGMSADARTVGRLLDRFPKLWVELALRSDVAPGGRLDPEWRARFLRHADRFMVGTDTWVTSRWEAVESSTRDVQEWLAELPAEVAEQIAWRNGARLFPAP
;
A
#
# COMPACT_ATOMS: atom_id res chain seq x y z
N MET A 1 -13.44 67.92 54.16
CA MET A 1 -14.59 67.28 53.46
C MET A 1 -14.49 67.66 51.98
N PRO A 2 -14.82 66.78 51.03
CA PRO A 2 -13.84 65.87 50.43
C PRO A 2 -13.43 66.18 48.97
N THR A 3 -12.36 65.49 48.59
CA THR A 3 -11.87 65.06 47.26
C THR A 3 -12.85 65.06 46.08
N MET A 4 -12.34 65.37 44.88
CA MET A 4 -12.48 64.46 43.72
C MET A 4 -11.45 64.75 42.62
N THR A 5 -10.56 63.78 42.44
CA THR A 5 -9.63 63.63 41.31
C THR A 5 -10.39 63.03 40.12
N ALA A 6 -10.27 63.62 38.93
CA ALA A 6 -10.72 63.00 37.68
C ALA A 6 -9.51 62.58 36.85
N ARG A 7 -9.25 61.27 36.84
CA ARG A 7 -8.29 60.60 35.94
C ARG A 7 -8.92 60.52 34.55
N GLY A 8 -8.26 61.09 33.54
CA GLY A 8 -8.58 60.84 32.13
C GLY A 8 -8.00 59.49 31.70
N SER A 9 -8.86 58.53 31.38
CA SER A 9 -8.47 57.23 30.82
C SER A 9 -8.07 57.36 29.35
N LEU A 10 -6.82 57.00 29.04
CA LEU A 10 -6.37 56.70 27.68
C LEU A 10 -6.95 55.35 27.26
N VAL A 11 -7.83 55.35 26.26
CA VAL A 11 -8.33 54.14 25.62
C VAL A 11 -7.37 53.77 24.48
N SER A 12 -6.54 52.75 24.70
CA SER A 12 -5.73 52.14 23.65
C SER A 12 -6.61 51.23 22.78
N PHE A 13 -6.81 51.59 21.51
CA PHE A 13 -7.43 50.71 20.51
C PHE A 13 -6.40 49.67 20.06
N ALA A 14 -6.51 48.44 20.56
CA ALA A 14 -5.81 47.30 20.00
C ALA A 14 -6.57 46.81 18.75
N VAL A 15 -6.00 47.02 17.56
CA VAL A 15 -6.53 46.45 16.31
C VAL A 15 -6.18 44.96 16.29
N ALA A 16 -7.17 44.11 16.56
CA ALA A 16 -7.05 42.68 16.33
C ALA A 16 -7.13 42.42 14.81
N LEU A 17 -6.01 42.08 14.19
CA LEU A 17 -5.99 41.57 12.82
C LEU A 17 -6.66 40.18 12.83
N LEU A 18 -7.93 40.13 12.43
CA LEU A 18 -8.61 38.89 12.05
C LEU A 18 -7.96 38.38 10.76
N LEU A 19 -7.07 37.39 10.89
CA LEU A 19 -6.60 36.59 9.76
C LEU A 19 -7.79 35.78 9.23
N VAL A 20 -8.48 36.35 8.24
CA VAL A 20 -9.46 35.63 7.43
C VAL A 20 -8.68 34.57 6.64
N GLY A 21 -8.75 33.32 7.07
CA GLY A 21 -8.21 32.18 6.34
C GLY A 21 -8.92 32.08 4.99
N GLY A 22 -8.26 32.52 3.92
CA GLY A 22 -8.75 32.34 2.57
C GLY A 22 -8.97 30.85 2.26
N PRO A 23 -9.82 30.52 1.27
CA PRO A 23 -10.00 29.13 0.86
C PRO A 23 -8.64 28.53 0.51
N ARG A 24 -8.23 27.51 1.26
CA ARG A 24 -7.04 26.72 0.93
C ARG A 24 -7.32 26.14 -0.46
N PRO A 25 -6.46 26.38 -1.47
CA PRO A 25 -6.66 25.76 -2.78
C PRO A 25 -6.83 24.26 -2.56
N ALA A 26 -7.85 23.67 -3.19
CA ALA A 26 -8.07 22.24 -3.13
C ALA A 26 -6.75 21.56 -3.52
N ALA A 27 -6.17 20.79 -2.60
CA ALA A 27 -4.96 20.04 -2.89
C ALA A 27 -5.22 19.23 -4.17
N ALA A 28 -4.26 19.23 -5.10
CA ALA A 28 -4.39 18.44 -6.32
C ALA A 28 -4.66 16.99 -5.92
N GLN A 29 -5.82 16.45 -6.31
CA GLN A 29 -6.14 15.06 -6.08
C GLN A 29 -5.47 14.22 -7.17
N TYR A 30 -4.48 13.42 -6.77
CA TYR A 30 -3.80 12.52 -7.67
C TYR A 30 -4.68 11.30 -7.97
N PRO A 31 -4.70 10.77 -9.20
CA PRO A 31 -5.20 9.41 -9.41
C PRO A 31 -4.38 8.46 -8.55
N VAL A 32 -5.01 7.37 -8.09
CA VAL A 32 -4.35 6.40 -7.21
C VAL A 32 -4.13 5.07 -7.92
N PHE A 33 -2.93 4.53 -7.74
CA PHE A 33 -2.65 3.10 -7.92
C PHE A 33 -2.65 2.47 -6.52
N ASP A 34 -3.64 1.65 -6.20
CA ASP A 34 -3.73 0.98 -4.91
C ASP A 34 -2.91 -0.33 -4.96
N ALA A 35 -1.78 -0.37 -4.26
CA ALA A 35 -0.88 -1.52 -4.28
C ALA A 35 -1.33 -2.67 -3.37
N HIS A 36 -2.49 -2.59 -2.71
CA HIS A 36 -2.92 -3.64 -1.79
C HIS A 36 -4.44 -3.72 -1.65
N ILE A 37 -5.08 -4.61 -2.41
CA ILE A 37 -6.49 -4.96 -2.26
C ILE A 37 -6.64 -6.48 -2.10
N HIS A 38 -7.42 -6.88 -1.11
CA HIS A 38 -7.97 -8.25 -1.01
C HIS A 38 -9.44 -8.26 -1.39
N TYR A 39 -9.82 -9.24 -2.21
CA TYR A 39 -11.21 -9.47 -2.59
C TYR A 39 -11.54 -10.95 -2.49
N SER A 40 -11.59 -11.45 -1.27
CA SER A 40 -11.80 -12.85 -0.93
C SER A 40 -13.29 -13.21 -0.87
N ARG A 41 -13.61 -14.48 -0.60
CA ARG A 41 -14.98 -14.99 -0.68
C ARG A 41 -16.04 -14.16 0.08
N PRO A 42 -15.82 -13.77 1.35
CA PRO A 42 -16.79 -12.94 2.06
C PRO A 42 -17.02 -11.57 1.42
N ASP A 43 -16.00 -11.04 0.73
CA ASP A 43 -16.02 -9.69 0.17
C ASP A 43 -16.90 -9.63 -1.06
N TRP A 44 -16.82 -10.60 -1.97
CA TRP A 44 -17.63 -10.57 -3.19
C TRP A 44 -19.12 -10.83 -2.93
N ASP A 45 -19.49 -11.42 -1.80
CA ASP A 45 -20.88 -11.61 -1.39
C ASP A 45 -21.47 -10.27 -0.90
N ALA A 46 -20.70 -9.50 -0.13
CA ALA A 46 -21.11 -8.18 0.38
C ALA A 46 -20.95 -7.04 -0.65
N TYR A 47 -19.93 -7.14 -1.48
CA TYR A 47 -19.55 -6.19 -2.52
C TYR A 47 -19.45 -6.92 -3.85
N PRO A 48 -20.55 -7.12 -4.60
CA PRO A 48 -20.47 -7.69 -5.94
C PRO A 48 -19.45 -6.94 -6.83
N PRO A 49 -18.86 -7.57 -7.86
CA PRO A 49 -17.77 -7.00 -8.64
C PRO A 49 -18.00 -5.56 -9.13
N GLU A 50 -19.20 -5.27 -9.63
CA GLU A 50 -19.59 -3.93 -10.08
C GLU A 50 -19.56 -2.90 -8.94
N ARG A 51 -20.01 -3.29 -7.74
CA ARG A 51 -20.00 -2.44 -6.55
C ARG A 51 -18.57 -2.20 -6.07
N ALA A 52 -17.74 -3.24 -6.03
CA ALA A 52 -16.32 -3.13 -5.66
C ALA A 52 -15.58 -2.18 -6.60
N LEU A 53 -15.74 -2.34 -7.91
CA LEU A 53 -15.11 -1.48 -8.93
C LEU A 53 -15.63 -0.03 -8.88
N ALA A 54 -16.94 0.16 -8.65
CA ALA A 54 -17.51 1.49 -8.48
C ALA A 54 -16.96 2.20 -7.22
N LEU A 55 -16.73 1.45 -6.13
CA LEU A 55 -16.13 2.00 -4.92
C LEU A 55 -14.68 2.44 -5.16
N LEU A 56 -13.87 1.60 -5.81
CA LEU A 56 -12.51 1.95 -6.22
C LEU A 56 -12.49 3.22 -7.09
N ALA A 57 -13.36 3.29 -8.10
CA ALA A 57 -13.46 4.45 -8.98
C ALA A 57 -13.84 5.74 -8.22
N ARG A 58 -14.81 5.66 -7.30
CA ARG A 58 -15.23 6.78 -6.42
C ARG A 58 -14.11 7.23 -5.49
N ALA A 59 -13.28 6.30 -5.02
CA ALA A 59 -12.09 6.61 -4.23
C ALA A 59 -10.95 7.22 -5.06
N GLY A 60 -11.08 7.33 -6.39
CA GLY A 60 -10.00 7.83 -7.24
C GLY A 60 -8.96 6.77 -7.62
N VAL A 61 -9.16 5.52 -7.22
CA VAL A 61 -8.33 4.39 -7.62
C VAL A 61 -8.57 4.11 -9.10
N ARG A 62 -7.51 4.23 -9.91
CA ARG A 62 -7.54 3.95 -11.34
C ARG A 62 -7.04 2.55 -11.64
N ARG A 63 -6.15 2.03 -10.80
CA ARG A 63 -5.60 0.69 -10.90
C ARG A 63 -5.29 0.13 -9.53
N ALA A 64 -5.39 -1.18 -9.37
CA ALA A 64 -5.13 -1.84 -8.09
C ALA A 64 -4.45 -3.19 -8.25
N LEU A 65 -3.49 -3.50 -7.38
CA LEU A 65 -3.05 -4.88 -7.15
C LEU A 65 -4.14 -5.59 -6.37
N VAL A 66 -4.71 -6.64 -6.95
CA VAL A 66 -5.76 -7.43 -6.30
C VAL A 66 -5.25 -8.85 -6.12
N SER A 67 -5.42 -9.36 -4.90
CA SER A 67 -5.21 -10.77 -4.59
C SER A 67 -6.39 -11.30 -3.78
N SER A 68 -6.60 -12.61 -3.75
CA SER A 68 -7.74 -13.18 -3.02
C SER A 68 -7.47 -14.60 -2.55
N THR A 69 -8.21 -15.03 -1.52
CA THR A 69 -8.25 -16.43 -1.10
C THR A 69 -9.71 -16.89 -0.99
N PRO A 70 -10.17 -17.81 -1.85
CA PRO A 70 -9.46 -18.38 -3.00
C PRO A 70 -9.26 -17.34 -4.12
N ASP A 71 -8.44 -17.67 -5.11
CA ASP A 71 -8.05 -16.77 -6.23
C ASP A 71 -9.22 -16.35 -7.15
N ASP A 72 -10.37 -17.01 -7.05
CA ASP A 72 -11.59 -16.71 -7.82
C ASP A 72 -12.04 -15.25 -7.72
N GLY A 73 -11.80 -14.58 -6.60
CA GLY A 73 -12.18 -13.19 -6.41
C GLY A 73 -11.35 -12.24 -7.29
N THR A 74 -10.05 -12.46 -7.31
CA THR A 74 -9.12 -11.77 -8.19
C THR A 74 -9.53 -11.94 -9.66
N LEU A 75 -9.88 -13.17 -10.06
CA LEU A 75 -10.38 -13.44 -11.41
C LEU A 75 -11.68 -12.70 -11.71
N LYS A 76 -12.66 -12.69 -10.79
CA LYS A 76 -13.94 -11.99 -10.98
C LYS A 76 -13.73 -10.49 -11.27
N LEU A 77 -12.85 -9.82 -10.54
CA LEU A 77 -12.56 -8.41 -10.80
C LEU A 77 -11.75 -8.22 -12.09
N TYR A 78 -10.75 -9.07 -12.33
CA TYR A 78 -9.89 -8.98 -13.50
C TYR A 78 -10.63 -9.19 -14.81
N GLU A 79 -11.50 -10.19 -14.89
CA GLU A 79 -12.33 -10.47 -16.08
C GLU A 79 -13.25 -9.30 -16.43
N ARG A 80 -13.68 -8.53 -15.41
CA ARG A 80 -14.58 -7.40 -15.58
C ARG A 80 -13.87 -6.10 -15.92
N ALA A 81 -12.67 -5.88 -15.38
CA ALA A 81 -11.93 -4.64 -15.51
C ALA A 81 -10.41 -4.86 -15.57
N PRO A 82 -9.87 -5.49 -16.63
CA PRO A 82 -8.45 -5.85 -16.73
C PRO A 82 -7.52 -4.63 -16.83
N THR A 83 -8.04 -3.46 -17.19
CA THR A 83 -7.29 -2.19 -17.18
C THR A 83 -7.16 -1.58 -15.79
N VAL A 84 -8.06 -1.95 -14.86
CA VAL A 84 -8.04 -1.51 -13.46
C VAL A 84 -7.29 -2.53 -12.61
N VAL A 85 -7.57 -3.81 -12.80
CA VAL A 85 -7.09 -4.87 -11.91
C VAL A 85 -5.77 -5.44 -12.41
N VAL A 86 -4.78 -5.46 -11.51
CA VAL A 86 -3.51 -6.17 -11.71
C VAL A 86 -3.51 -7.40 -10.80
N PRO A 87 -3.64 -8.61 -11.36
CA PRO A 87 -3.87 -9.81 -10.57
C PRO A 87 -2.57 -10.31 -9.92
N PHE A 88 -2.64 -10.51 -8.61
CA PHE A 88 -1.60 -11.17 -7.80
C PHE A 88 -2.16 -12.48 -7.26
N LEU A 89 -1.39 -13.56 -7.37
CA LEU A 89 -1.82 -14.89 -6.95
C LEU A 89 -1.34 -15.17 -5.52
N ARG A 90 -2.25 -15.28 -4.55
CA ARG A 90 -1.87 -15.73 -3.21
C ARG A 90 -1.47 -17.21 -3.25
N PRO A 91 -0.45 -17.65 -2.49
CA PRO A 91 -0.09 -19.07 -2.39
C PRO A 91 -1.06 -19.85 -1.47
N TYR A 92 -2.34 -19.48 -1.48
CA TYR A 92 -3.37 -20.02 -0.58
C TYR A 92 -4.56 -20.50 -1.40
N ARG A 93 -4.81 -21.81 -1.37
CA ARG A 93 -6.04 -22.40 -1.92
C ARG A 93 -7.22 -22.04 -1.01
N ARG A 94 -6.95 -21.94 0.29
CA ARG A 94 -7.88 -21.61 1.37
C ARG A 94 -7.16 -20.90 2.51
N ARG A 95 -7.90 -20.28 3.43
CA ARG A 95 -7.33 -19.43 4.49
C ARG A 95 -6.38 -20.21 5.42
N GLU A 96 -6.63 -21.50 5.60
CA GLU A 96 -5.84 -22.38 6.45
C GLU A 96 -4.41 -22.62 5.93
N ASP A 97 -4.17 -22.44 4.62
CA ASP A 97 -2.83 -22.57 4.05
C ASP A 97 -1.88 -21.48 4.58
N MET A 98 -2.41 -20.34 5.06
CA MET A 98 -1.65 -19.16 5.45
C MET A 98 -0.52 -19.44 6.45
N GLY A 99 -0.78 -20.32 7.43
CA GLY A 99 0.19 -20.64 8.48
C GLY A 99 1.25 -21.71 8.10
N GLY A 100 1.07 -22.43 7.00
CA GLY A 100 1.87 -23.63 6.69
C GLY A 100 2.25 -23.82 5.22
N TRP A 101 1.90 -22.88 4.34
CA TRP A 101 2.10 -23.01 2.89
C TRP A 101 3.55 -23.32 2.49
N HIS A 102 4.53 -22.82 3.24
CA HIS A 102 5.96 -23.02 3.00
C HIS A 102 6.41 -24.48 3.14
N ALA A 103 5.61 -25.32 3.80
CA ALA A 103 5.88 -26.74 4.03
C ALA A 103 5.00 -27.68 3.17
N ASP A 104 4.06 -27.14 2.38
CA ASP A 104 3.10 -27.93 1.61
C ASP A 104 3.45 -27.93 0.11
N ALA A 105 3.95 -29.05 -0.40
CA ALA A 105 4.29 -29.21 -1.82
C ALA A 105 3.07 -29.00 -2.75
N GLY A 106 1.86 -29.32 -2.29
CA GLY A 106 0.63 -29.07 -3.04
C GLY A 106 0.30 -27.58 -3.20
N VAL A 107 0.89 -26.69 -2.41
CA VAL A 107 0.83 -25.24 -2.65
C VAL A 107 1.69 -24.87 -3.86
N ALA A 108 2.89 -25.43 -4.00
CA ALA A 108 3.74 -25.18 -5.16
C ALA A 108 3.03 -25.63 -6.45
N GLU A 109 2.49 -26.84 -6.46
CA GLU A 109 1.71 -27.38 -7.60
C GLU A 109 0.53 -26.49 -7.95
N TYR A 110 -0.24 -26.04 -6.94
CA TYR A 110 -1.35 -25.11 -7.13
C TYR A 110 -0.89 -23.80 -7.78
N VAL A 111 0.17 -23.17 -7.26
CA VAL A 111 0.68 -21.92 -7.80
C VAL A 111 1.15 -22.10 -9.24
N GLU A 112 1.93 -23.16 -9.52
CA GLU A 112 2.41 -23.45 -10.87
C GLU A 112 1.27 -23.64 -11.88
N GLU A 113 0.22 -24.38 -11.49
CA GLU A 113 -0.97 -24.58 -12.31
C GLU A 113 -1.69 -23.26 -12.59
N ARG A 114 -1.96 -22.46 -11.56
CA ARG A 114 -2.66 -21.17 -11.73
C ARG A 114 -1.86 -20.23 -12.63
N LEU A 115 -0.55 -20.15 -12.44
CA LEU A 115 0.31 -19.27 -13.23
C LEU A 115 0.33 -19.61 -14.73
N LYS A 116 -0.12 -20.80 -15.18
CA LYS A 116 -0.29 -21.13 -16.61
C LYS A 116 -1.26 -20.17 -17.33
N ARG A 117 -2.17 -19.50 -16.60
CA ARG A 117 -3.08 -18.50 -17.16
C ARG A 117 -2.37 -17.27 -17.73
N GLY A 118 -1.14 -16.98 -17.30
CA GLY A 118 -0.32 -15.89 -17.85
C GLY A 118 -0.78 -14.46 -17.53
N ILE A 119 -1.78 -14.29 -16.65
CA ILE A 119 -2.33 -12.96 -16.30
C ILE A 119 -1.62 -12.32 -15.09
N TYR A 120 -1.06 -13.12 -14.19
CA TYR A 120 -0.55 -12.66 -12.90
C TYR A 120 0.72 -11.82 -13.07
N ARG A 121 0.86 -10.81 -12.21
CA ARG A 121 2.05 -9.94 -12.13
C ARG A 121 2.80 -10.06 -10.80
N GLY A 122 2.30 -10.87 -9.88
CA GLY A 122 2.95 -11.20 -8.63
C GLY A 122 2.35 -12.41 -7.95
N ILE A 123 3.08 -12.92 -6.95
CA ILE A 123 2.68 -14.00 -6.06
C ILE A 123 2.69 -13.44 -4.63
N GLY A 124 1.58 -13.62 -3.93
CA GLY A 124 1.29 -13.03 -2.64
C GLY A 124 -0.02 -12.21 -2.68
N GLU A 125 -0.39 -11.55 -1.60
CA GLU A 125 0.34 -11.44 -0.34
C GLU A 125 0.52 -12.79 0.39
N PHE A 126 1.75 -13.08 0.81
CA PHE A 126 2.07 -14.24 1.66
C PHE A 126 2.66 -13.81 3.01
N HIS A 127 2.52 -14.69 3.99
CA HIS A 127 3.09 -14.60 5.33
C HIS A 127 4.20 -15.63 5.49
N LEU A 128 5.30 -15.27 6.14
CA LEU A 128 6.42 -16.18 6.34
C LEU A 128 7.23 -15.78 7.58
N GLY A 129 7.66 -16.76 8.36
CA GLY A 129 8.64 -16.54 9.43
C GLY A 129 10.07 -16.61 8.90
N GLY A 130 10.99 -15.85 9.50
CA GLY A 130 12.39 -15.82 9.07
C GLY A 130 13.15 -17.14 9.15
N ALA A 131 12.62 -18.15 9.86
CA ALA A 131 13.18 -19.51 9.90
C ALA A 131 12.86 -20.33 8.64
N ASP A 132 11.80 -19.97 7.92
CA ASP A 132 11.24 -20.75 6.82
C ASP A 132 11.67 -20.23 5.44
N VAL A 133 12.53 -19.22 5.40
CA VAL A 133 13.05 -18.59 4.16
C VAL A 133 13.68 -19.60 3.20
N ASP A 134 14.30 -20.65 3.73
CA ASP A 134 14.96 -21.71 2.95
C ASP A 134 14.07 -22.92 2.64
N ALA A 135 12.80 -22.90 3.08
CA ALA A 135 11.88 -24.00 2.85
C ALA A 135 11.76 -24.30 1.34
N PRO A 136 11.69 -25.59 0.93
CA PRO A 136 11.69 -25.97 -0.48
C PRO A 136 10.58 -25.29 -1.31
N VAL A 137 9.37 -25.13 -0.74
CA VAL A 137 8.25 -24.46 -1.43
C VAL A 137 8.55 -22.98 -1.63
N VAL A 138 9.09 -22.28 -0.63
CA VAL A 138 9.46 -20.86 -0.73
C VAL A 138 10.51 -20.67 -1.82
N ARG A 139 11.53 -21.54 -1.87
CA ARG A 139 12.54 -21.53 -2.92
C ARG A 139 11.93 -21.72 -4.30
N ARG A 140 11.03 -22.69 -4.46
CA ARG A 140 10.36 -22.95 -5.73
C ARG A 140 9.52 -21.75 -6.19
N ILE A 141 8.77 -21.13 -5.27
CA ILE A 141 8.00 -19.90 -5.57
C ILE A 141 8.92 -18.74 -5.96
N ALA A 142 10.06 -18.57 -5.29
CA ALA A 142 11.04 -17.54 -5.63
C ALA A 142 11.68 -17.77 -7.01
N GLU A 143 12.01 -19.01 -7.35
CA GLU A 143 12.50 -19.40 -8.68
C GLU A 143 11.47 -19.08 -9.77
N LEU A 144 10.22 -19.49 -9.58
CA LEU A 144 9.11 -19.17 -10.51
C LEU A 144 8.92 -17.66 -10.68
N ALA A 145 9.01 -16.90 -9.59
CA ALA A 145 8.89 -15.45 -9.66
C ALA A 145 10.05 -14.81 -10.44
N ALA A 146 11.28 -15.29 -10.24
CA ALA A 146 12.44 -14.82 -11.01
C ALA A 146 12.36 -15.19 -12.49
N GLU A 147 11.96 -16.42 -12.82
CA GLU A 147 11.82 -16.91 -14.20
C GLU A 147 10.76 -16.15 -15.00
N ARG A 148 9.68 -15.72 -14.33
CA ARG A 148 8.52 -15.08 -14.96
C ARG A 148 8.45 -13.56 -14.75
N ASP A 149 9.51 -12.95 -14.18
CA ASP A 149 9.56 -11.54 -13.77
C ASP A 149 8.33 -11.09 -12.96
N LEU A 150 7.92 -11.93 -12.00
CA LEU A 150 6.83 -11.64 -11.07
C LEU A 150 7.36 -11.01 -9.79
N PHE A 151 6.55 -10.17 -9.17
CA PHE A 151 6.79 -9.72 -7.80
C PHE A 151 6.46 -10.79 -6.79
N LEU A 152 7.18 -10.81 -5.68
CA LEU A 152 6.77 -11.44 -4.44
C LEU A 152 6.21 -10.39 -3.49
N HIS A 153 4.91 -10.47 -3.16
CA HIS A 153 4.26 -9.59 -2.19
C HIS A 153 4.34 -10.22 -0.79
N ALA A 154 5.22 -9.68 0.05
CA ALA A 154 5.59 -10.29 1.33
C ALA A 154 5.04 -9.48 2.51
N HIS A 155 4.17 -10.09 3.30
CA HIS A 155 3.77 -9.63 4.62
C HIS A 155 4.65 -10.30 5.66
N VAL A 156 5.77 -9.66 5.95
CA VAL A 156 6.80 -10.17 6.86
C VAL A 156 7.46 -9.02 7.62
N ASP A 157 8.15 -9.33 8.71
CA ASP A 157 8.95 -8.33 9.45
C ASP A 157 10.23 -7.91 8.70
N ALA A 158 10.94 -6.92 9.26
CA ALA A 158 12.16 -6.36 8.68
C ALA A 158 13.30 -7.39 8.54
N ASP A 159 13.44 -8.28 9.54
CA ASP A 159 14.48 -9.30 9.54
C ASP A 159 14.22 -10.35 8.46
N THR A 160 12.97 -10.74 8.29
CA THR A 160 12.55 -11.73 7.31
C THR A 160 12.63 -11.19 5.88
N ILE A 161 12.21 -9.94 5.62
CA ILE A 161 12.38 -9.35 4.29
C ILE A 161 13.87 -9.21 3.92
N GLU A 162 14.72 -8.83 4.88
CA GLU A 162 16.17 -8.73 4.67
C GLU A 162 16.78 -10.09 4.31
N LYS A 163 16.37 -11.17 5.01
CA LYS A 163 16.75 -12.55 4.68
C LYS A 163 16.26 -12.97 3.29
N LEU A 164 15.00 -12.69 2.95
CA LEU A 164 14.44 -13.01 1.64
C LEU A 164 15.20 -12.30 0.51
N LEU A 165 15.48 -11.01 0.67
CA LEU A 165 16.22 -10.20 -0.32
C LEU A 165 17.67 -10.68 -0.49
N ALA A 166 18.33 -11.06 0.61
CA ALA A 166 19.68 -11.63 0.57
C ALA A 166 19.68 -13.03 -0.08
N ARG A 167 18.67 -13.84 0.22
CA ARG A 167 18.57 -15.24 -0.26
C ARG A 167 18.17 -15.33 -1.73
N TYR A 168 17.31 -14.43 -2.18
CA TYR A 168 16.71 -14.42 -3.51
C TYR A 168 17.00 -13.10 -4.26
N PRO A 169 18.28 -12.74 -4.51
CA PRO A 169 18.66 -11.41 -5.02
C PRO A 169 18.20 -11.13 -6.46
N LYS A 170 17.70 -12.14 -7.17
CA LYS A 170 17.11 -11.98 -8.50
C LYS A 170 15.63 -11.59 -8.47
N VAL A 171 14.94 -11.84 -7.36
CA VAL A 171 13.50 -11.64 -7.21
C VAL A 171 13.18 -10.19 -6.86
N ARG A 172 12.07 -9.68 -7.39
CA ARG A 172 11.51 -8.37 -7.04
C ARG A 172 10.53 -8.56 -5.90
N PHE A 173 10.68 -7.79 -4.83
CA PHE A 173 9.80 -7.86 -3.67
C PHE A 173 8.96 -6.60 -3.57
N LEU A 174 7.69 -6.78 -3.23
CA LEU A 174 6.82 -5.73 -2.70
C LEU A 174 6.61 -6.06 -1.23
N TRP A 175 7.10 -5.21 -0.34
CA TRP A 175 7.01 -5.42 1.10
C TRP A 175 5.76 -4.75 1.64
N ALA A 176 4.84 -5.58 2.14
CA ALA A 176 3.53 -5.14 2.59
C ALA A 176 3.65 -4.26 3.85
N HIS A 177 2.91 -3.17 3.87
CA HIS A 177 2.81 -2.20 4.97
C HIS A 177 4.17 -1.70 5.47
N ALA A 178 5.21 -1.72 4.64
CA ALA A 178 6.58 -1.50 5.07
C ALA A 178 6.98 -2.33 6.32
N GLY A 179 6.50 -3.57 6.40
CA GLY A 179 6.72 -4.48 7.53
C GLY A 179 5.83 -4.27 8.74
N MET A 180 4.77 -3.44 8.63
CA MET A 180 3.82 -3.05 9.68
C MET A 180 4.43 -2.28 10.85
N SER A 181 5.48 -2.80 11.47
CA SER A 181 6.12 -2.29 12.68
C SER A 181 7.50 -1.66 12.43
N ALA A 182 8.09 -1.83 11.25
CA ALA A 182 9.41 -1.26 10.96
C ALA A 182 9.33 0.26 10.86
N ASP A 183 10.22 0.99 11.55
CA ASP A 183 10.25 2.44 11.50
C ASP A 183 10.80 2.98 10.15
N ALA A 184 10.52 4.24 9.83
CA ALA A 184 10.93 4.87 8.58
C ALA A 184 12.46 4.75 8.32
N ARG A 185 13.28 4.79 9.38
CA ARG A 185 14.74 4.63 9.27
C ARG A 185 15.13 3.22 8.83
N THR A 186 14.51 2.19 9.41
CA THR A 186 14.72 0.79 9.03
C THR A 186 14.29 0.56 7.58
N VAL A 187 13.13 1.08 7.19
CA VAL A 187 12.64 1.02 5.80
C VAL A 187 13.65 1.66 4.83
N GLY A 188 14.13 2.86 5.15
CA GLY A 188 15.15 3.55 4.36
C GLY A 188 16.46 2.76 4.22
N ARG A 189 16.97 2.19 5.33
CA ARG A 189 18.19 1.35 5.32
C ARG A 189 18.04 0.14 4.40
N LEU A 190 16.88 -0.50 4.41
CA LEU A 190 16.63 -1.65 3.54
C LEU A 190 16.50 -1.24 2.06
N LEU A 191 15.84 -0.12 1.78
CA LEU A 191 15.75 0.43 0.42
C LEU A 191 17.11 0.82 -0.16
N ASP A 192 18.02 1.37 0.66
CA ASP A 192 19.41 1.63 0.29
C ASP A 192 20.16 0.37 -0.10
N ARG A 193 20.01 -0.68 0.71
CA ARG A 193 20.78 -1.92 0.57
C ARG A 193 20.26 -2.80 -0.56
N PHE A 194 18.95 -2.78 -0.83
CA PHE A 194 18.30 -3.76 -1.69
C PHE A 194 17.58 -3.12 -2.90
N PRO A 195 18.22 -3.11 -4.09
CA PRO A 195 17.66 -2.48 -5.29
C PRO A 195 16.44 -3.21 -5.86
N LYS A 196 16.05 -4.36 -5.30
CA LYS A 196 14.85 -5.12 -5.68
C LYS A 196 13.70 -5.09 -4.66
N LEU A 197 13.79 -4.24 -3.62
CA LEU A 197 12.73 -3.99 -2.64
C LEU A 197 11.82 -2.79 -2.96
N TRP A 198 10.56 -3.00 -3.26
CA TRP A 198 9.54 -1.96 -3.25
C TRP A 198 8.69 -2.06 -1.99
N VAL A 199 8.04 -0.97 -1.63
CA VAL A 199 7.26 -0.88 -0.39
C VAL A 199 5.89 -0.31 -0.70
N GLU A 200 4.86 -0.87 -0.09
CA GLU A 200 3.55 -0.25 -0.03
C GLU A 200 3.15 0.12 1.40
N LEU A 201 2.31 1.14 1.54
CA LEU A 201 2.05 1.87 2.78
C LEU A 201 0.65 1.62 3.37
N ALA A 202 -0.10 0.64 2.86
CA ALA A 202 -1.41 0.31 3.43
C ALA A 202 -1.30 0.09 4.94
N LEU A 203 -2.33 0.49 5.67
CA LEU A 203 -2.41 0.43 7.15
C LEU A 203 -1.37 1.24 7.94
N ARG A 204 -0.45 1.97 7.30
CA ARG A 204 0.57 2.75 8.02
C ARG A 204 0.04 4.10 8.50
N SER A 205 -0.38 4.13 9.76
CA SER A 205 -0.85 5.34 10.43
C SER A 205 0.29 6.29 10.86
N ASP A 206 1.52 5.78 10.97
CA ASP A 206 2.70 6.56 11.35
C ASP A 206 3.34 7.34 10.20
N VAL A 207 2.89 7.14 8.96
CA VAL A 207 3.30 8.00 7.82
C VAL A 207 2.84 9.44 8.05
N ALA A 208 1.64 9.61 8.55
CA ALA A 208 1.05 10.91 8.79
C ALA A 208 0.26 10.93 10.10
N PRO A 209 0.93 10.81 11.27
CA PRO A 209 0.25 10.76 12.55
C PRO A 209 -0.54 12.06 12.77
N GLY A 210 -1.85 11.93 12.98
CA GLY A 210 -2.75 13.09 13.10
C GLY A 210 -2.92 13.90 11.80
N GLY A 211 -2.73 13.27 10.65
CA GLY A 211 -2.93 13.88 9.32
C GLY A 211 -1.78 14.77 8.86
N ARG A 212 -0.63 14.76 9.57
CA ARG A 212 0.56 15.53 9.22
C ARG A 212 1.69 14.60 8.85
N LEU A 213 2.27 14.78 7.67
CA LEU A 213 3.37 13.95 7.18
C LEU A 213 4.55 13.96 8.17
N ASP A 214 4.95 12.78 8.62
CA ASP A 214 6.07 12.61 9.53
C ASP A 214 7.41 12.99 8.85
N PRO A 215 8.29 13.77 9.51
CA PRO A 215 9.56 14.20 8.90
C PRO A 215 10.51 13.06 8.50
N GLU A 216 10.53 11.94 9.23
CA GLU A 216 11.36 10.80 8.88
C GLU A 216 10.82 10.10 7.65
N TRP A 217 9.50 9.90 7.57
CA TRP A 217 8.84 9.38 6.37
C TRP A 217 9.04 10.27 5.16
N ARG A 218 8.87 11.59 5.33
CA ARG A 218 9.15 12.58 4.29
C ARG A 218 10.57 12.42 3.75
N ALA A 219 11.57 12.27 4.62
CA ALA A 219 12.95 12.08 4.18
C ALA A 219 13.14 10.82 3.33
N ARG A 220 12.42 9.72 3.64
CA ARG A 220 12.48 8.48 2.84
C ARG A 220 11.77 8.61 1.50
N PHE A 221 10.61 9.26 1.47
CA PHE A 221 9.89 9.54 0.24
C PHE A 221 10.70 10.40 -0.72
N LEU A 222 11.39 11.43 -0.22
CA LEU A 222 12.24 12.26 -1.08
C LEU A 222 13.45 11.50 -1.64
N ARG A 223 14.02 10.56 -0.87
CA ARG A 223 15.22 9.82 -1.27
C ARG A 223 14.92 8.61 -2.16
N HIS A 224 13.77 7.98 -1.98
CA HIS A 224 13.38 6.73 -2.66
C HIS A 224 12.01 6.87 -3.32
N ALA A 225 11.74 8.03 -3.92
CA ALA A 225 10.44 8.38 -4.49
C ALA A 225 9.91 7.31 -5.47
N ASP A 226 10.79 6.60 -6.16
CA ASP A 226 10.50 5.59 -7.17
C ASP A 226 10.22 4.17 -6.61
N ARG A 227 10.29 4.01 -5.27
CA ARG A 227 10.22 2.72 -4.57
C ARG A 227 9.01 2.56 -3.63
N PHE A 228 8.23 3.62 -3.44
CA PHE A 228 7.02 3.60 -2.62
C PHE A 228 5.74 3.59 -3.44
N MET A 229 4.72 2.93 -2.92
CA MET A 229 3.35 2.96 -3.41
C MET A 229 2.38 3.08 -2.23
N VAL A 230 1.18 3.57 -2.48
CA VAL A 230 0.10 3.61 -1.49
C VAL A 230 -0.77 2.37 -1.62
N GLY A 231 -1.58 2.06 -0.60
CA GLY A 231 -2.56 1.00 -0.68
C GLY A 231 -3.59 1.09 0.45
N THR A 232 -4.65 0.29 0.36
CA THR A 232 -5.71 0.27 1.38
C THR A 232 -5.66 -0.96 2.28
N ASP A 233 -5.37 -2.12 1.73
CA ASP A 233 -5.44 -3.44 2.37
C ASP A 233 -6.83 -3.78 2.94
N THR A 234 -7.68 -4.30 2.05
CA THR A 234 -9.05 -4.75 2.35
C THR A 234 -9.08 -6.20 2.86
N TRP A 235 -8.19 -6.57 3.77
CA TRP A 235 -8.01 -7.95 4.27
C TRP A 235 -9.24 -8.57 4.98
N VAL A 236 -10.23 -7.75 5.35
CA VAL A 236 -11.57 -8.16 5.81
C VAL A 236 -12.64 -7.28 5.17
N THR A 237 -13.86 -7.81 5.06
CA THR A 237 -14.98 -7.18 4.36
C THR A 237 -15.31 -5.77 4.84
N SER A 238 -15.22 -5.48 6.14
CA SER A 238 -15.48 -4.13 6.68
C SER A 238 -14.45 -3.10 6.22
N ARG A 239 -13.24 -3.51 5.82
CA ARG A 239 -12.20 -2.58 5.31
C ARG A 239 -12.59 -1.97 3.96
N TRP A 240 -13.48 -2.59 3.20
CA TRP A 240 -14.00 -1.98 1.96
C TRP A 240 -14.69 -0.64 2.24
N GLU A 241 -15.33 -0.47 3.40
CA GLU A 241 -15.95 0.80 3.82
C GLU A 241 -14.92 1.93 3.98
N ALA A 242 -13.66 1.58 4.24
CA ALA A 242 -12.57 2.53 4.47
C ALA A 242 -11.82 2.94 3.21
N VAL A 243 -12.08 2.33 2.03
CA VAL A 243 -11.31 2.61 0.79
C VAL A 243 -11.30 4.10 0.43
N GLU A 244 -12.46 4.75 0.50
CA GLU A 244 -12.57 6.17 0.21
C GLU A 244 -11.88 7.05 1.26
N SER A 245 -12.03 6.74 2.56
CA SER A 245 -11.37 7.49 3.63
C SER A 245 -9.86 7.31 3.59
N SER A 246 -9.38 6.08 3.43
CA SER A 246 -7.94 5.80 3.33
C SER A 246 -7.31 6.50 2.13
N THR A 247 -8.02 6.56 1.00
CA THR A 247 -7.53 7.33 -0.14
C THR A 247 -7.51 8.84 0.14
N ARG A 248 -8.52 9.40 0.82
CA ARG A 248 -8.48 10.81 1.23
C ARG A 248 -7.31 11.11 2.16
N ASP A 249 -7.08 10.29 3.19
CA ASP A 249 -5.96 10.44 4.12
C ASP A 249 -4.63 10.42 3.36
N VAL A 250 -4.52 9.54 2.35
CA VAL A 250 -3.38 9.51 1.42
C VAL A 250 -3.19 10.82 0.66
N GLN A 251 -4.26 11.40 0.10
CA GLN A 251 -4.18 12.68 -0.60
C GLN A 251 -3.71 13.82 0.32
N GLU A 252 -4.12 13.80 1.59
CA GLU A 252 -3.75 14.84 2.56
C GLU A 252 -2.24 14.92 2.78
N TRP A 253 -1.58 13.80 3.09
CA TRP A 253 -0.13 13.82 3.33
C TRP A 253 0.68 13.88 2.03
N LEU A 254 0.17 13.38 0.90
CA LEU A 254 0.81 13.57 -0.41
C LEU A 254 0.90 15.05 -0.79
N ALA A 255 -0.05 15.88 -0.35
CA ALA A 255 -0.03 17.32 -0.60
C ALA A 255 1.12 18.07 0.12
N GLU A 256 1.79 17.42 1.09
CA GLU A 256 2.96 17.97 1.79
C GLU A 256 4.30 17.63 1.10
N LEU A 257 4.26 16.84 0.02
CA LEU A 257 5.41 16.47 -0.80
C LEU A 257 5.53 17.36 -2.05
N PRO A 258 6.73 17.48 -2.65
CA PRO A 258 6.86 18.01 -4.01
C PRO A 258 5.98 17.21 -4.98
N ALA A 259 5.30 17.91 -5.90
CA ALA A 259 4.31 17.30 -6.80
C ALA A 259 4.84 16.07 -7.54
N GLU A 260 6.08 16.11 -8.03
CA GLU A 260 6.69 14.98 -8.72
C GLU A 260 6.82 13.73 -7.83
N VAL A 261 7.22 13.90 -6.57
CA VAL A 261 7.33 12.80 -5.59
C VAL A 261 5.95 12.28 -5.23
N ALA A 262 4.99 13.18 -5.02
CA ALA A 262 3.62 12.81 -4.73
C ALA A 262 2.99 11.99 -5.88
N GLU A 263 3.19 12.40 -7.14
CA GLU A 263 2.71 11.66 -8.31
C GLU A 263 3.39 10.28 -8.45
N GLN A 264 4.68 10.18 -8.14
CA GLN A 264 5.40 8.91 -8.13
C GLN A 264 4.75 7.91 -7.17
N ILE A 265 4.55 8.32 -5.92
CA ILE A 265 4.03 7.48 -4.85
C ILE A 265 2.54 7.20 -5.04
N ALA A 266 1.76 8.20 -5.48
CA ALA A 266 0.32 8.05 -5.69
C ALA A 266 -0.01 7.06 -6.81
N TRP A 267 0.71 7.11 -7.95
CA TRP A 267 0.35 6.26 -9.08
C TRP A 267 1.45 5.93 -10.10
N ARG A 268 2.44 6.81 -10.36
CA ARG A 268 3.38 6.58 -11.48
C ARG A 268 4.25 5.36 -11.25
N ASN A 269 4.63 5.06 -10.00
CA ASN A 269 5.38 3.85 -9.69
C ASN A 269 4.57 2.59 -10.02
N GLY A 270 3.33 2.51 -9.55
CA GLY A 270 2.45 1.39 -9.88
C GLY A 270 2.22 1.26 -11.38
N ALA A 271 1.93 2.36 -12.08
CA ALA A 271 1.73 2.35 -13.53
C ALA A 271 2.99 1.91 -14.32
N ARG A 272 4.17 2.31 -13.87
CA ARG A 272 5.46 1.91 -14.47
C ARG A 272 5.79 0.44 -14.23
N LEU A 273 5.55 -0.05 -13.01
CA LEU A 273 5.86 -1.43 -12.63
C LEU A 273 4.83 -2.42 -13.19
N PHE A 274 3.58 -1.97 -13.37
CA PHE A 274 2.44 -2.76 -13.80
C PHE A 274 1.68 -2.01 -14.91
N PRO A 275 2.23 -1.94 -16.14
CA PRO A 275 1.61 -1.25 -17.25
C PRO A 275 0.25 -1.88 -17.63
N ALA A 276 -0.57 -1.11 -18.35
CA ALA A 276 -1.87 -1.61 -18.80
C ALA A 276 -1.61 -2.68 -19.87
N PRO A 277 -2.39 -3.78 -19.88
CA PRO A 277 -2.34 -4.73 -20.97
C PRO A 277 -2.73 -4.07 -22.31
#